data_AF-A0A1U8IPJ0-F1
#
_entry.id   AF-A0A1U8IPJ0-F1
#
_cell.length_a   1.000
_cell.length_b   1.000
_cell.length_c   1.000
_cell.angle_alpha   90.00
_cell.angle_beta   90.00
_cell.angle_gamma   90.00
#
_symmetry.space_group_name_H-M   'P 1'
#
loop_
_entity.id
_entity.type
_entity.pdbx_description
1 polymer ?
#
loop_
_entity_poly.entity_id
_entity_poly.type
_entity_poly.pdbx_seq_one_letter_code
_entity_poly.pdbx_strand_id
1 'polypeptide(L)'
;MWNVCKSYQVDHKDYFPFYFQFRFQFQTKAKRRKMATNPTLEPEIGPDGLAREAPVIAYTEKIIEEERVQLKKYIEENYSKIRDVERELANLIMEMKLTAGPKKAALEHMRKKIEMSTERIRIAKQKEEQARKIWEAALKALNDDEALKQKLCEDLKNLVQESSNSQFARLEELKRRLEALNPSRASALSSHILLGSFA
;
A
#
# COMPACT_ATOMS: atom_id res chain seq x y z
N MET A 1 6.94 -4.48 5.52
CA MET A 1 6.31 -3.21 5.10
C MET A 1 5.42 -2.68 6.22
N TRP A 2 6.04 -2.27 7.32
CA TRP A 2 5.38 -1.58 8.43
C TRP A 2 6.08 -0.22 8.58
N ASN A 3 5.34 0.80 8.99
CA ASN A 3 5.74 2.20 9.23
C ASN A 3 5.35 3.19 8.15
N VAL A 4 4.07 3.51 8.01
CA VAL A 4 3.64 4.91 7.83
C VAL A 4 2.24 5.08 8.43
N CYS A 5 2.18 5.37 9.74
CA CYS A 5 1.02 6.06 10.29
C CYS A 5 1.54 7.08 11.30
N LYS A 6 2.23 8.10 10.77
CA LYS A 6 2.46 9.32 11.54
C LYS A 6 1.13 10.06 11.61
N SER A 7 0.61 10.12 12.82
CA SER A 7 -0.47 11.00 13.27
C SER A 7 -0.20 12.42 12.74
N TYR A 8 -1.04 12.89 11.83
CA TYR A 8 -1.12 14.30 11.47
C TYR A 8 -1.76 15.03 12.65
N GLN A 9 -0.92 15.43 13.60
CA GLN A 9 -1.28 16.41 14.62
C GLN A 9 -0.70 17.73 14.12
N VAL A 10 -1.58 18.58 13.58
CA VAL A 10 -1.21 19.92 13.11
C VAL A 10 -0.90 20.76 14.34
N ASP A 11 0.38 21.00 14.59
CA ASP A 11 0.85 21.76 15.74
C ASP A 11 0.75 23.27 15.46
N HIS A 12 0.36 24.03 16.48
CA HIS A 12 0.14 25.48 16.43
C HIS A 12 1.40 26.31 16.08
N LYS A 13 2.57 25.66 15.95
CA LYS A 13 3.85 26.27 15.58
C LYS A 13 4.02 26.49 14.07
N ASP A 14 3.23 25.82 13.23
CA ASP A 14 3.30 25.95 11.77
C ASP A 14 2.65 27.25 11.23
N TYR A 15 1.94 27.98 12.09
CA TYR A 15 1.31 29.28 11.78
C TYR A 15 2.24 30.49 11.95
N PHE A 16 3.39 30.31 12.60
CA PHE A 16 4.32 31.41 12.90
C PHE A 16 4.93 32.12 11.66
N PRO A 17 5.17 31.47 10.50
CA PRO A 17 5.79 32.14 9.35
C PRO A 17 4.87 33.15 8.62
N PHE A 18 3.55 32.97 8.70
CA PHE A 18 2.61 33.78 7.91
C PHE A 18 2.39 35.19 8.48
N TYR A 19 2.51 35.36 9.80
CA TYR A 19 2.38 36.67 10.45
C TYR A 19 3.54 37.62 10.12
N PHE A 20 4.75 37.10 9.90
CA PHE A 20 5.92 37.91 9.55
C PHE A 20 5.88 38.38 8.08
N GLN A 21 5.44 37.53 7.16
CA GLN A 21 5.33 37.85 5.73
C GLN A 21 4.31 38.98 5.48
N PHE A 22 3.18 38.97 6.17
CA PHE A 22 2.12 39.98 6.02
C PHE A 22 2.55 41.36 6.55
N ARG A 23 3.28 41.40 7.68
CA ARG A 23 3.80 42.67 8.24
C ARG A 23 4.83 43.34 7.33
N PHE A 24 5.60 42.55 6.57
CA PHE A 24 6.60 43.07 5.63
C PHE A 24 5.97 43.71 4.38
N GLN A 25 4.81 43.21 3.91
CA GLN A 25 4.09 43.83 2.78
C GLN A 25 3.40 45.16 3.15
N PHE A 26 2.90 45.32 4.38
CA PHE A 26 2.24 46.57 4.79
C PHE A 26 3.21 47.75 5.01
N GLN A 27 4.51 47.52 5.23
CA GLN A 27 5.51 48.59 5.37
C GLN A 27 6.12 49.08 4.05
N THR A 28 5.97 48.34 2.94
CA THR A 28 6.71 48.65 1.69
C THR A 28 6.04 49.65 0.76
N LYS A 29 4.85 50.16 1.09
CA LYS A 29 4.20 51.27 0.35
C LYS A 29 4.44 52.65 0.96
N ALA A 30 5.56 52.87 1.64
CA ALA A 30 6.08 54.22 1.85
C ALA A 30 6.69 54.73 0.52
N LYS A 31 5.82 55.12 -0.43
CA LYS A 31 6.24 55.75 -1.68
C LYS A 31 6.75 57.16 -1.33
N ARG A 32 8.05 57.32 -1.08
CA ARG A 32 8.71 58.64 -1.00
C ARG A 32 8.46 59.38 -2.32
N ARG A 33 7.47 60.26 -2.36
CA ARG A 33 7.30 61.24 -3.43
C ARG A 33 8.25 62.40 -3.15
N LYS A 34 9.11 62.72 -4.13
CA LYS A 34 9.86 63.98 -4.15
C LYS A 34 8.86 65.12 -4.32
N MET A 35 8.87 66.10 -3.42
CA MET A 35 8.16 67.36 -3.58
C MET A 35 8.56 67.98 -4.92
N ALA A 36 7.59 68.20 -5.82
CA ALA A 36 7.84 68.89 -7.07
C ALA A 36 8.02 70.39 -6.76
N THR A 37 9.26 70.86 -6.82
CA THR A 37 9.58 72.30 -6.72
C THR A 37 9.18 72.95 -8.04
N ASN A 38 8.07 73.69 -8.05
CA ASN A 38 7.73 74.55 -9.19
C ASN A 38 8.61 75.81 -9.13
N PRO A 39 9.40 76.13 -10.19
CA PRO A 39 10.41 77.19 -10.15
C PRO A 39 9.86 78.63 -10.25
N THR A 40 8.56 78.87 -10.04
CA THR A 40 7.98 80.22 -10.18
C THR A 40 6.89 80.44 -9.13
N LEU A 41 7.30 80.81 -7.92
CA LEU A 41 6.41 81.27 -6.85
C LEU A 41 7.04 82.53 -6.24
N GLU A 42 7.16 83.59 -7.03
CA GLU A 42 7.61 84.89 -6.53
C GLU A 42 6.47 85.59 -5.77
N PRO A 43 6.76 86.33 -4.67
CA PRO A 43 5.74 87.09 -3.96
C PRO A 43 5.19 88.23 -4.83
N GLU A 44 3.88 88.24 -5.09
CA GLU A 44 3.23 89.36 -5.77
C GLU A 44 2.99 90.50 -4.77
N ILE A 45 3.72 91.60 -4.91
CA ILE A 45 3.59 92.80 -4.07
C ILE A 45 2.45 93.65 -4.63
N GLY A 46 1.44 93.94 -3.80
CA GLY A 46 0.31 94.78 -4.19
C GLY A 46 0.72 96.25 -4.43
N PRO A 47 -0.11 97.05 -5.14
CA PRO A 47 0.16 98.48 -5.37
C PRO A 47 0.19 99.33 -4.07
N ASP A 48 -0.17 98.73 -2.94
CA ASP A 48 -0.14 99.24 -1.57
C ASP A 48 1.16 98.88 -0.81
N GLY A 49 2.09 98.16 -1.43
CA GLY A 49 3.37 97.76 -0.81
C GLY A 49 3.26 96.61 0.19
N LEU A 50 2.09 95.97 0.31
CA LEU A 50 1.89 94.80 1.15
C LEU A 50 2.06 93.52 0.32
N ALA A 51 2.76 92.54 0.88
CA ALA A 51 2.87 91.21 0.27
C ALA A 51 1.49 90.55 0.29
N ARG A 52 0.90 90.28 -0.88
CA ARG A 52 -0.28 89.39 -0.95
C ARG A 52 0.12 88.00 -0.47
N GLU A 53 -0.83 87.25 0.06
CA GLU A 53 -0.63 85.89 0.58
C GLU A 53 0.36 85.13 -0.30
N ALA A 54 1.50 84.76 0.28
CA ALA A 54 2.63 84.25 -0.50
C ALA A 54 2.16 83.06 -1.33
N PRO A 55 2.29 83.08 -2.68
CA PRO A 55 1.82 82.01 -3.56
C PRO A 55 2.31 80.61 -3.16
N VAL A 56 3.44 80.55 -2.45
CA VAL A 56 4.01 79.35 -1.82
C VAL A 56 3.11 78.75 -0.73
N ILE A 57 2.46 79.58 0.09
CA ILE A 57 1.57 79.14 1.18
C ILE A 57 0.33 78.46 0.58
N ALA A 58 -0.36 79.14 -0.35
CA ALA A 58 -1.54 78.59 -1.02
C ALA A 58 -1.24 77.29 -1.79
N TYR A 59 -0.08 77.22 -2.46
CA TYR A 59 0.36 76.00 -3.15
C TYR A 59 0.64 74.85 -2.18
N THR A 60 1.29 75.15 -1.05
CA THR A 60 1.60 74.14 -0.02
C THR A 60 0.33 73.63 0.68
N GLU A 61 -0.61 74.52 0.97
CA GLU A 61 -1.92 74.16 1.54
C GLU A 61 -2.72 73.24 0.61
N LYS A 62 -2.69 73.51 -0.70
CA LYS A 62 -3.32 72.64 -1.71
C LYS A 62 -2.73 71.23 -1.71
N ILE A 63 -1.40 71.11 -1.65
CA ILE A 63 -0.73 69.80 -1.56
C ILE A 63 -1.12 69.06 -0.28
N ILE A 64 -1.12 69.76 0.85
CA ILE A 64 -1.50 69.17 2.14
C ILE A 64 -2.94 68.65 2.11
N GLU A 65 -3.87 69.40 1.51
CA GLU A 65 -5.26 68.98 1.42
C GLU A 65 -5.43 67.77 0.48
N GLU A 66 -4.73 67.76 -0.66
CA GLU A 66 -4.72 66.61 -1.57
C GLU A 66 -4.17 65.33 -0.89
N GLU A 67 -3.11 65.45 -0.08
CA GLU A 67 -2.56 64.34 0.70
C GLU A 67 -3.51 63.88 1.81
N ARG A 68 -4.20 64.80 2.48
CA ARG A 68 -5.22 64.47 3.49
C ARG A 68 -6.38 63.69 2.87
N VAL A 69 -6.85 64.09 1.69
CA VAL A 69 -7.91 63.38 0.96
C VAL A 69 -7.44 61.98 0.54
N GLN A 70 -6.22 61.86 0.01
CA GLN A 70 -5.64 60.56 -0.36
C GLN A 70 -5.49 59.64 0.86
N LEU A 71 -5.04 60.17 2.00
CA LEU A 71 -4.89 59.41 3.24
C LEU A 71 -6.24 58.90 3.76
N LYS A 72 -7.28 59.74 3.76
CA LYS A 72 -8.65 59.32 4.14
C LYS A 72 -9.14 58.17 3.27
N LYS A 73 -8.98 58.28 1.94
CA LYS A 73 -9.35 57.23 1.00
C LYS A 73 -8.58 55.93 1.25
N TYR A 74 -7.27 56.02 1.48
CA TYR A 74 -6.44 54.85 1.79
C TYR A 74 -6.90 54.18 3.09
N ILE A 75 -7.19 54.95 4.13
CA ILE A 75 -7.67 54.43 5.41
C ILE A 75 -9.02 53.70 5.21
N GLU A 76 -9.96 54.32 4.49
CA GLU A 76 -11.27 53.73 4.19
C GLU A 76 -11.14 52.42 3.39
N GLU A 77 -10.30 52.40 2.35
CA GLU A 77 -10.02 51.19 1.58
C GLU A 77 -9.40 50.07 2.44
N ASN A 78 -8.50 50.40 3.37
CA ASN A 78 -7.93 49.40 4.28
C ASN A 78 -8.96 48.86 5.26
N TYR A 79 -9.81 49.71 5.84
CA TYR A 79 -10.91 49.26 6.70
C TYR A 79 -11.90 48.37 5.94
N SER A 80 -12.19 48.67 4.67
CA SER A 80 -13.01 47.79 3.84
C SER A 80 -12.35 46.42 3.68
N LYS A 81 -11.06 46.38 3.31
CA LYS A 81 -10.32 45.12 3.14
C LYS A 81 -10.26 44.29 4.42
N ILE A 82 -10.07 44.93 5.57
CA ILE A 82 -10.06 44.23 6.87
C ILE A 82 -11.41 43.55 7.09
N ARG A 83 -12.53 44.26 6.86
CA ARG A 83 -13.88 43.69 7.01
C ARG A 83 -14.15 42.54 6.04
N ASP A 84 -13.66 42.64 4.82
CA ASP A 84 -13.82 41.59 3.81
C ASP A 84 -13.06 40.33 4.23
N VAL A 85 -11.81 40.48 4.68
CA VAL A 85 -10.99 39.37 5.21
C VAL A 85 -11.60 38.75 6.46
N GLU A 86 -12.12 39.54 7.39
CA GLU A 86 -12.80 39.05 8.59
C GLU A 86 -14.04 38.22 8.24
N ARG A 87 -14.79 38.64 7.22
CA ARG A 87 -15.97 37.91 6.72
C ARG A 87 -15.57 36.58 6.08
N GLU A 88 -14.56 36.57 5.23
CA GLU A 88 -14.03 35.35 4.61
C GLU A 88 -13.50 34.37 5.66
N LEU A 89 -12.79 34.86 6.67
CA LEU A 89 -12.29 34.04 7.76
C LEU A 89 -13.45 33.41 8.55
N ALA A 90 -14.50 34.19 8.86
CA ALA A 90 -15.68 33.66 9.54
C ALA A 90 -16.38 32.56 8.72
N ASN A 91 -16.50 32.76 7.40
CA ASN A 91 -17.07 31.76 6.48
C ASN A 91 -16.24 30.48 6.46
N LEU A 92 -14.92 30.58 6.30
CA LEU A 92 -14.01 29.44 6.30
C LEU A 92 -14.06 28.65 7.61
N ILE A 93 -14.11 29.34 8.75
CA ILE A 93 -14.25 28.69 10.07
C ILE A 93 -15.56 27.90 10.16
N MET A 94 -16.66 28.46 9.66
CA MET A 94 -17.96 27.79 9.65
C MET A 94 -17.93 26.55 8.75
N GLU A 95 -17.41 26.64 7.53
CA GLU A 95 -17.26 25.50 6.62
C GLU A 95 -16.41 24.39 7.23
N MET A 96 -15.30 24.74 7.88
CA MET A 96 -14.45 23.77 8.58
C MET A 96 -15.22 23.06 9.70
N LYS A 97 -16.02 23.78 10.49
CA LYS A 97 -16.85 23.19 11.56
C LYS A 97 -17.92 22.24 11.00
N LEU A 98 -18.58 22.62 9.92
CA LEU A 98 -19.62 21.80 9.27
C LEU A 98 -19.04 20.51 8.67
N THR A 99 -17.82 20.56 8.15
CA THR A 99 -17.18 19.42 7.47
C THR A 99 -16.39 18.50 8.40
N ALA A 100 -15.90 19.01 9.54
CA ALA A 100 -15.07 18.24 10.47
C ALA A 100 -15.78 17.02 11.08
N GLY A 101 -17.05 17.18 11.48
CA GLY A 101 -17.83 16.10 12.10
C GLY A 101 -18.05 14.90 11.17
N PRO A 102 -18.69 15.10 9.99
CA PRO A 102 -18.91 14.04 9.01
C PRO A 102 -17.62 13.34 8.57
N LYS A 103 -16.54 14.11 8.32
CA LYS A 103 -15.23 13.55 7.95
C LYS A 103 -14.66 12.67 9.06
N LYS A 104 -14.69 13.12 10.31
CA LYS A 104 -14.21 12.34 11.47
C LYS A 104 -15.01 11.05 11.66
N ALA A 105 -16.34 11.12 11.53
CA ALA A 105 -17.22 9.95 11.64
C ALA A 105 -16.95 8.91 10.54
N ALA A 106 -16.77 9.35 9.29
CA ALA A 106 -16.45 8.47 8.17
C ALA A 106 -15.08 7.77 8.36
N LEU A 107 -14.06 8.51 8.81
CA LEU A 107 -12.73 7.96 9.09
C LEU A 107 -12.77 6.92 10.22
N GLU A 108 -13.49 7.21 11.31
CA GLU A 108 -13.63 6.30 12.45
C GLU A 108 -14.41 5.03 12.06
N HIS A 109 -15.45 5.16 11.24
CA HIS A 109 -16.18 4.02 10.71
C HIS A 109 -15.28 3.13 9.84
N MET A 110 -14.46 3.72 8.96
CA MET A 110 -13.49 2.98 8.15
C MET A 110 -12.44 2.27 9.01
N ARG A 111 -11.93 2.93 10.05
CA ARG A 111 -11.01 2.33 11.03
C ARG A 111 -11.60 1.08 11.66
N LYS A 112 -12.83 1.16 12.18
CA LYS A 112 -13.54 0.02 12.79
C LYS A 112 -13.75 -1.13 11.80
N LYS A 113 -14.11 -0.83 10.54
CA LYS A 113 -14.24 -1.86 9.49
C LYS A 113 -12.92 -2.57 9.21
N ILE A 114 -11.80 -1.84 9.20
CA ILE A 114 -10.46 -2.41 9.00
C ILE A 114 -10.09 -3.34 10.16
N GLU A 115 -10.33 -2.91 11.40
CA GLU A 115 -10.05 -3.70 12.61
C GLU A 115 -10.85 -5.01 12.63
N MET A 116 -12.15 -4.93 12.38
CA MET A 116 -13.01 -6.12 12.24
C MET A 116 -12.58 -7.04 11.09
N SER A 117 -12.17 -6.48 9.96
CA SER A 117 -11.66 -7.27 8.84
C SER A 117 -10.35 -7.97 9.20
N THR A 118 -9.47 -7.29 9.93
CA THR A 118 -8.18 -7.82 10.35
C THR A 118 -8.36 -9.00 11.30
N GLU A 119 -9.28 -8.88 12.26
CA GLU A 119 -9.56 -9.97 13.20
C GLU A 119 -10.20 -11.18 12.49
N ARG A 120 -11.10 -10.96 11.53
CA ARG A 120 -11.64 -12.05 10.69
C ARG A 120 -10.56 -12.78 9.92
N ILE A 121 -9.60 -12.05 9.33
CA ILE A 121 -8.46 -12.65 8.63
C ILE A 121 -7.60 -13.46 9.59
N ARG A 122 -7.35 -12.96 10.81
CA ARG A 122 -6.56 -13.67 11.84
C ARG A 122 -7.21 -15.03 12.18
N ILE A 123 -8.51 -15.03 12.44
CA ILE A 123 -9.27 -16.26 12.74
C ILE A 123 -9.26 -17.22 11.54
N ALA A 124 -9.46 -16.71 10.33
CA ALA A 124 -9.43 -17.53 9.12
C ALA A 124 -8.06 -18.20 8.91
N LYS A 125 -6.96 -17.47 9.08
CA LYS A 125 -5.59 -18.02 9.01
C LYS A 125 -5.32 -19.10 10.04
N GLN A 126 -5.84 -18.93 11.27
CA GLN A 126 -5.71 -19.97 12.29
C GLN A 126 -6.44 -21.26 11.89
N LYS A 127 -7.63 -21.15 11.28
CA LYS A 127 -8.38 -22.30 10.79
C LYS A 127 -7.71 -22.95 9.58
N GLU A 128 -7.20 -22.16 8.65
CA GLU A 128 -6.40 -22.62 7.51
C GLU A 128 -5.20 -23.45 7.98
N GLU A 129 -4.44 -22.94 8.94
CA GLU A 129 -3.27 -23.61 9.49
C GLU A 129 -3.62 -24.94 10.19
N GLN A 130 -4.75 -24.99 10.90
CA GLN A 130 -5.25 -26.23 11.50
C GLN A 130 -5.65 -27.26 10.43
N ALA A 131 -6.37 -26.83 9.39
CA ALA A 131 -6.77 -27.69 8.29
C ALA A 131 -5.54 -28.22 7.53
N ARG A 132 -4.51 -27.39 7.33
CA ARG A 132 -3.24 -27.79 6.72
C ARG A 132 -2.56 -28.92 7.49
N LYS A 133 -2.46 -28.82 8.82
CA LYS A 133 -1.86 -29.88 9.65
C LYS A 133 -2.62 -31.20 9.55
N ILE A 134 -3.96 -31.14 9.54
CA ILE A 134 -4.80 -32.33 9.40
C ILE A 134 -4.59 -32.96 8.02
N TRP A 135 -4.56 -32.13 6.97
CA TRP A 135 -4.30 -32.59 5.60
C TRP A 135 -2.91 -33.23 5.45
N GLU A 136 -1.87 -32.63 6.02
CA GLU A 136 -0.50 -33.18 6.00
C GLU A 136 -0.42 -34.53 6.72
N ALA A 137 -1.09 -34.67 7.86
CA ALA A 137 -1.16 -35.93 8.59
C ALA A 137 -1.89 -37.02 7.79
N ALA A 138 -3.02 -36.68 7.16
CA ALA A 138 -3.78 -37.59 6.30
C ALA A 138 -2.98 -38.01 5.05
N LEU A 139 -2.26 -37.08 4.43
CA LEU A 139 -1.40 -37.36 3.28
C LEU A 139 -0.26 -38.30 3.65
N LYS A 140 0.36 -38.09 4.82
CA LYS A 140 1.39 -39.00 5.31
C LYS A 140 0.85 -40.41 5.51
N ALA A 141 -0.30 -40.56 6.16
CA ALA A 141 -0.93 -41.86 6.38
C ALA A 141 -1.25 -42.58 5.05
N LEU A 142 -1.76 -41.84 4.05
CA LEU A 142 -2.00 -42.38 2.71
C LEU A 142 -0.71 -42.91 2.07
N ASN A 143 0.38 -42.14 2.13
CA ASN A 143 1.66 -42.56 1.55
C ASN A 143 2.23 -43.79 2.27
N ASP A 144 2.11 -43.85 3.60
CA ASP A 144 2.54 -45.01 4.39
C ASP A 144 1.75 -46.27 4.01
N ASP A 145 0.43 -46.15 3.80
CA ASP A 145 -0.44 -47.25 3.35
C ASP A 145 -0.13 -47.66 1.90
N GLU A 146 0.15 -46.71 1.01
CA GLU A 146 0.54 -46.99 -0.38
C GLU A 146 1.89 -47.73 -0.44
N ALA A 147 2.86 -47.32 0.37
CA ALA A 147 4.16 -47.98 0.47
C ALA A 147 4.02 -49.40 1.04
N LEU A 148 3.20 -49.59 2.07
CA LEU A 148 2.91 -50.91 2.62
C LEU A 148 2.26 -51.81 1.56
N LYS A 149 1.28 -51.29 0.81
CA LYS A 149 0.65 -52.03 -0.29
C LYS A 149 1.68 -52.46 -1.33
N GLN A 150 2.55 -51.56 -1.76
CA GLN A 150 3.60 -51.88 -2.75
C GLN A 150 4.51 -53.00 -2.24
N LYS A 151 4.93 -52.93 -0.97
CA LYS A 151 5.74 -53.99 -0.36
C LYS A 151 5.02 -55.33 -0.35
N LEU A 152 3.75 -55.37 0.07
CA LEU A 152 2.96 -56.59 0.08
C LEU A 152 2.76 -57.18 -1.33
N CYS A 153 2.60 -56.34 -2.35
CA CYS A 153 2.52 -56.80 -3.73
C CYS A 153 3.83 -57.46 -4.18
N GLU A 154 4.99 -56.88 -3.83
CA GLU A 154 6.29 -57.47 -4.16
C GLU A 154 6.55 -58.76 -3.39
N ASP A 155 6.23 -58.80 -2.09
CA ASP A 155 6.33 -59.99 -1.26
C ASP A 155 5.46 -61.14 -1.82
N LEU A 156 4.22 -60.83 -2.25
CA LEU A 156 3.33 -61.81 -2.90
C LEU A 156 3.92 -62.33 -4.20
N LYS A 157 4.45 -61.44 -5.05
CA LYS A 157 5.08 -61.82 -6.32
C LYS A 157 6.26 -62.76 -6.09
N ASN A 158 7.09 -62.48 -5.09
CA ASN A 158 8.21 -63.33 -4.70
C ASN A 158 7.74 -64.71 -4.23
N LEU A 159 6.74 -64.77 -3.33
CA LEU A 159 6.17 -66.04 -2.86
C LEU A 159 5.59 -66.88 -3.99
N VAL A 160 4.90 -66.26 -4.95
CA VAL A 160 4.36 -66.96 -6.13
C VAL A 160 5.49 -67.53 -6.97
N GLN A 161 6.54 -66.75 -7.22
CA GLN A 161 7.70 -67.20 -8.00
C GLN A 161 8.46 -68.34 -7.30
N GLU A 162 8.73 -68.21 -6.00
CA GLU A 162 9.40 -69.23 -5.19
C GLU A 162 8.61 -70.53 -5.11
N SER A 163 7.28 -70.43 -4.92
CA SER A 163 6.38 -71.58 -4.93
C SER A 163 6.40 -72.28 -6.29
N SER A 164 6.29 -71.54 -7.40
CA SER A 164 6.37 -72.11 -8.75
C SER A 164 7.71 -72.81 -8.99
N ASN A 165 8.82 -72.18 -8.61
CA ASN A 165 10.16 -72.74 -8.76
C ASN A 165 10.32 -74.04 -7.94
N SER A 166 9.81 -74.06 -6.71
CA SER A 166 9.87 -75.22 -5.82
C SER A 166 9.01 -76.38 -6.33
N GLN A 167 7.80 -76.10 -6.84
CA GLN A 167 6.93 -77.08 -7.47
C GLN A 167 7.59 -77.68 -8.72
N PHE A 168 8.19 -76.84 -9.56
CA PHE A 168 8.90 -77.27 -10.76
C PHE A 168 10.11 -78.15 -10.43
N ALA A 169 10.95 -77.73 -9.48
CA ALA A 169 12.09 -78.51 -9.03
C ALA A 169 11.69 -79.90 -8.49
N ARG A 170 10.57 -79.96 -7.75
CA ARG A 170 10.01 -81.22 -7.25
C ARG A 170 9.49 -82.12 -8.38
N LEU A 171 8.84 -81.55 -9.39
CA LEU A 171 8.38 -82.30 -10.57
C LEU A 171 9.54 -82.88 -11.36
N GLU A 172 10.60 -82.10 -11.59
CA GLU A 172 11.81 -82.57 -12.28
C GLU A 172 12.54 -83.66 -11.51
N GLU A 173 12.57 -83.58 -10.18
CA GLU A 173 13.13 -84.65 -9.34
C GLU A 173 12.28 -85.94 -9.41
N LEU A 174 10.95 -85.83 -9.32
CA LEU A 174 10.07 -86.99 -9.46
C LEU A 174 10.18 -87.64 -10.84
N LYS A 175 10.28 -86.82 -11.90
CA LYS A 175 10.52 -87.29 -13.26
C LYS A 175 11.84 -88.06 -13.36
N ARG A 176 12.94 -87.51 -12.84
CA ARG A 176 14.25 -88.20 -12.79
C ARG A 176 14.18 -89.53 -12.04
N ARG A 177 13.49 -89.58 -10.90
CA ARG A 177 13.29 -90.84 -10.14
C ARG A 177 12.47 -91.86 -10.92
N LEU A 178 11.42 -91.42 -11.59
CA LEU A 178 10.58 -92.29 -12.41
C LEU A 178 11.35 -92.87 -13.60
N GLU A 179 12.21 -92.06 -14.24
CA GLU A 179 13.11 -92.52 -15.31
C GLU A 179 14.12 -93.56 -14.79
N ALA A 180 14.70 -93.35 -13.60
CA ALA A 180 15.64 -94.28 -12.98
C ALA A 180 15.03 -95.63 -12.59
N LEU A 181 13.75 -95.65 -12.18
CA LEU A 181 13.00 -96.87 -11.85
C LEU A 181 12.52 -97.65 -13.07
N ASN A 182 12.64 -97.08 -14.27
CA ASN A 182 12.27 -97.72 -15.53
C ASN A 182 13.49 -97.92 -16.46
N PRO A 183 14.57 -98.62 -16.00
CA PRO A 183 15.76 -98.84 -16.82
C PRO A 183 15.45 -99.62 -18.12
N SER A 184 14.38 -100.42 -18.11
CA SER A 184 13.93 -101.22 -19.24
C SER A 184 13.37 -100.41 -20.42
N ARG A 185 13.03 -99.12 -20.27
CA ARG A 185 12.61 -98.30 -21.43
C ARG A 185 13.79 -97.82 -22.26
N ALA A 186 14.96 -97.60 -21.65
CA ALA A 186 16.20 -97.33 -22.39
C ALA A 186 16.70 -98.57 -23.13
N SER A 187 16.62 -99.75 -22.52
CA SER A 187 16.96 -101.01 -23.20
C SER A 187 15.91 -101.43 -24.23
N ALA A 188 14.59 -101.28 -24.00
CA ALA A 188 13.57 -101.67 -24.98
C ALA A 188 13.62 -100.81 -26.27
N LEU A 189 13.97 -99.53 -26.18
CA LEU A 189 14.22 -98.69 -27.36
C LEU A 189 15.50 -99.12 -28.11
N SER A 190 16.54 -99.56 -27.39
CA SER A 190 17.76 -100.09 -28.03
C SER A 190 17.59 -101.51 -28.59
N SER A 191 16.73 -102.33 -27.99
CA SER A 191 16.38 -103.68 -28.48
C SER A 191 15.43 -103.64 -29.68
N HIS A 192 14.50 -102.68 -29.72
CA HIS A 192 13.55 -102.55 -30.83
C HIS A 192 14.18 -101.92 -32.09
N ILE A 193 15.27 -101.15 -31.95
CA ILE A 193 16.05 -100.64 -33.10
C ILE A 193 16.93 -101.75 -33.70
N LEU A 194 17.45 -102.69 -32.90
CA LEU A 194 18.26 -103.81 -33.41
C LEU A 194 17.45 -104.97 -34.02
N LEU A 195 16.19 -105.15 -33.61
CA LEU A 195 15.30 -106.18 -34.17
C LEU A 195 14.56 -105.76 -35.46
N GLY A 196 14.62 -104.49 -35.86
CA GLY A 196 13.99 -103.98 -37.09
C GLY A 196 14.91 -103.90 -38.31
N SER A 197 16.15 -104.39 -38.22
CA SER A 197 17.16 -104.26 -39.30
C SER A 197 17.55 -105.57 -39.98
N PHE A 198 16.91 -106.70 -39.64
CA PHE A 198 17.05 -107.96 -40.39
C PHE A 198 15.69 -108.66 -40.50
N ALA A 199 15.32 -108.95 -41.76
CA ALA A 199 14.12 -109.62 -42.27
C ALA A 199 12.94 -108.70 -42.63
#